data_AF-D6A318-F1
#
_entry.id   AF-D6A318-F1
#
_cell.length_a   1.000
_cell.length_b   1.000
_cell.length_c   1.000
_cell.angle_alpha   90.00
_cell.angle_beta   90.00
_cell.angle_gamma   90.00
#
_symmetry.space_group_name_H-M   'P 1'
#
loop_
_entity.id
_entity.type
_entity.pdbx_description
1 polymer ?
#
loop_
_entity_poly.entity_id
_entity_poly.type
_entity_poly.pdbx_seq_one_letter_code
_entity_poly.pdbx_strand_id
1 'polypeptide(L)' 'MDGEALAKDPAGELGRILRYWGGNVRHFPLEPGDGSVIYDSEYREVGHWKVETAAGAEKEVS' A
#
# COMPACT_ATOMS: atom_id res chain seq x y z
N MET A 1 -2.05 16.30 -14.65
CA MET A 1 -3.22 15.43 -14.87
C MET A 1 -2.78 14.11 -14.31
N ASP A 2 -3.12 13.90 -13.06
CA ASP A 2 -2.46 12.93 -12.21
C ASP A 2 -3.40 11.70 -12.16
N GLY A 3 -2.86 10.51 -12.42
CA GLY A 3 -3.65 9.26 -12.44
C GLY A 3 -4.33 8.90 -13.76
N GLU A 4 -3.82 9.32 -14.92
CA GLU A 4 -4.41 8.92 -16.22
C GLU A 4 -4.49 7.40 -16.41
N ALA A 5 -3.47 6.65 -16.00
CA ALA A 5 -3.48 5.19 -16.08
C ALA A 5 -4.58 4.58 -15.19
N LEU A 6 -4.66 5.04 -13.93
CA LEU A 6 -5.68 4.59 -12.99
C LEU A 6 -7.10 4.98 -13.42
N ALA A 7 -7.29 6.14 -14.05
CA ALA A 7 -8.58 6.59 -14.55
C ALA A 7 -9.05 5.81 -15.80
N LYS A 8 -8.12 5.30 -16.62
CA LYS A 8 -8.43 4.53 -17.84
C LYS A 8 -8.85 3.08 -17.52
N ASP A 9 -8.16 2.42 -16.60
CA ASP A 9 -8.49 1.07 -16.13
C ASP A 9 -8.19 0.92 -14.63
N PRO A 10 -9.13 1.31 -13.75
CA PRO A 10 -8.91 1.31 -12.31
C PRO A 10 -8.59 -0.09 -11.76
N ALA A 11 -9.28 -1.13 -12.26
CA ALA A 11 -9.15 -2.48 -11.75
C ALA A 11 -7.85 -3.14 -12.23
N GLY A 12 -7.51 -2.99 -13.51
CA GLY A 12 -6.26 -3.51 -14.05
C GLY A 12 -5.04 -2.83 -13.42
N GLU A 13 -5.10 -1.51 -13.27
CA GLU A 13 -3.98 -0.75 -12.70
C GLU A 13 -3.81 -1.02 -11.20
N LEU A 14 -4.90 -1.08 -10.44
CA LEU A 14 -4.83 -1.47 -9.02
C LEU A 14 -4.32 -2.92 -8.87
N GLY A 15 -4.77 -3.85 -9.70
CA GLY A 15 -4.29 -5.23 -9.68
C GLY A 15 -2.79 -5.35 -9.98
N ARG A 16 -2.28 -4.57 -10.94
CA ARG A 16 -0.86 -4.49 -11.26
C ARG A 16 -0.06 -3.93 -10.08
N ILE A 17 -0.53 -2.83 -9.50
CA ILE A 17 0.07 -2.19 -8.32
C ILE A 17 0.19 -3.19 -7.16
N LEU A 18 -0.90 -3.87 -6.81
CA LEU A 18 -0.94 -4.82 -5.71
C LEU A 18 -0.03 -6.03 -5.94
N ARG A 19 0.07 -6.51 -7.19
CA ARG A 19 0.99 -7.60 -7.55
C ARG A 19 2.46 -7.21 -7.31
N TYR A 20 2.87 -6.01 -7.75
CA TYR A 20 4.24 -5.53 -7.52
C TYR A 20 4.52 -5.27 -6.05
N TRP A 21 3.58 -4.62 -5.36
CA TRP A 21 3.66 -4.42 -3.93
C TRP A 21 3.82 -5.74 -3.18
N GLY A 22 2.96 -6.73 -3.43
CA GLY A 22 3.05 -8.06 -2.79
C GLY A 22 4.38 -8.76 -3.03
N GLY A 23 5.01 -8.57 -4.20
CA GLY A 23 6.37 -9.04 -4.47
C GLY A 23 7.45 -8.34 -3.65
N ASN A 24 7.25 -7.05 -3.36
CA ASN A 24 8.15 -6.23 -2.56
C ASN A 24 7.97 -6.40 -1.04
N VAL A 25 6.80 -6.85 -0.58
CA VAL A 25 6.48 -7.01 0.85
C VAL A 25 7.54 -7.81 1.62
N ARG A 26 8.17 -8.80 0.99
CA ARG A 26 9.27 -9.59 1.58
C ARG A 26 10.50 -8.78 2.02
N HIS A 27 10.61 -7.54 1.57
CA HIS A 27 11.71 -6.62 1.93
C HIS A 27 11.39 -5.76 3.15
N PHE A 28 10.16 -5.80 3.66
CA PHE A 28 9.76 -5.05 4.84
C PHE A 28 9.68 -5.99 6.06
N PRO A 29 10.14 -5.56 7.24
CA PRO A 29 9.95 -6.31 8.47
C PRO A 29 8.48 -6.32 8.93
N LEU A 30 7.66 -5.42 8.39
CA LEU A 30 6.22 -5.27 8.67
C LEU A 30 5.96 -4.94 10.14
N GLU A 31 6.81 -4.10 10.72
CA GLU A 31 6.66 -3.56 12.06
C GLU A 31 5.71 -2.34 12.05
N PRO A 32 5.01 -2.06 13.16
CA PRO A 32 4.16 -0.87 13.24
C PRO A 32 4.94 0.40 12.90
N GLY A 33 4.43 1.17 11.93
CA GLY A 33 5.12 2.33 11.39
C GLY A 33 5.74 2.11 10.01
N ASP A 34 6.04 0.87 9.63
CA ASP A 34 6.52 0.54 8.29
C ASP A 34 5.50 0.91 7.23
N GLY A 35 5.99 1.33 6.07
CA GLY A 35 5.13 1.70 4.96
C GLY A 35 5.95 2.07 3.72
N SER A 36 5.25 2.29 2.62
CA SER A 36 5.85 2.83 1.40
C SER A 36 4.80 3.56 0.58
N VAL A 37 5.28 4.53 -0.19
CA VAL A 37 4.52 5.14 -1.28
C VAL A 37 4.22 4.09 -2.34
N ILE A 38 3.05 4.21 -2.95
CA ILE A 38 2.52 3.38 -4.02
C ILE A 38 2.49 4.22 -5.29
N TYR A 39 3.00 3.66 -6.39
CA TYR A 39 3.09 4.33 -7.67
C TYR A 39 2.29 3.60 -8.76
N ASP A 40 1.68 4.36 -9.67
CA ASP A 40 1.10 3.84 -10.91
C ASP A 40 2.20 3.45 -11.93
N SER A 41 1.78 3.04 -13.13
CA SER A 41 2.67 2.55 -14.20
C SER A 41 3.46 3.67 -14.85
N GLU A 42 3.03 4.92 -14.62
CA GLU A 42 3.65 6.14 -15.11
C GLU A 42 4.50 6.79 -13.99
N TYR A 43 4.80 6.03 -12.93
CA TYR A 43 5.59 6.45 -11.76
C TYR A 43 5.01 7.64 -11.00
N ARG A 44 3.69 7.82 -11.04
CA ARG A 44 3.00 8.83 -10.24
C ARG A 44 2.55 8.23 -8.93
N GLU A 45 2.75 8.97 -7.84
CA GLU A 45 2.22 8.59 -6.54
C GLU A 45 0.69 8.54 -6.59
N VAL A 46 0.14 7.41 -6.14
CA VAL A 46 -1.31 7.18 -6.08
C VAL A 46 -1.79 6.80 -4.69
N GLY A 47 -0.87 6.72 -3.72
CA GLY A 47 -1.20 6.46 -2.32
C GLY A 47 0.01 5.97 -1.54
N HIS A 48 -0.25 5.51 -0.33
CA HIS A 48 0.74 4.84 0.52
C HIS A 48 0.05 3.75 1.34
N TRP A 49 0.84 2.81 1.84
CA TRP A 49 0.40 1.86 2.86
C TRP A 49 1.23 2.04 4.12
N LYS A 50 0.67 1.68 5.27
CA LYS A 50 1.35 1.68 6.57
C LYS A 50 0.89 0.47 7.39
N VAL A 51 1.81 -0.17 8.11
CA VAL A 51 1.46 -1.13 9.18
C VAL A 51 1.02 -0.34 10.40
N GLU A 52 -0.23 -0.53 10.79
CA GLU A 52 -0.75 0.00 12.04
C GLU A 52 -0.52 -1.01 13.17
N THR A 53 -0.35 -0.49 14.39
CA THR A 53 -0.52 -1.33 15.58
C THR A 53 -1.94 -1.90 15.57
N ALA A 54 -2.11 -3.18 15.93
CA ALA A 54 -3.44 -3.73 16.11
C ALA A 54 -4.20 -2.90 17.18
N ALA A 55 -5.18 -2.12 16.74
CA ALA A 55 -6.05 -1.36 17.63
C ALA A 55 -6.94 -2.34 18.40
N GLY A 56 -6.44 -2.88 19.51
CA GLY A 56 -7.21 -3.82 20.33
C GLY A 56 -6.44 -4.60 21.41
N ALA A 57 -5.11 -4.70 21.35
CA ALA A 57 -4.36 -5.52 22.32
C ALA A 57 -4.20 -4.88 23.72
N GLU A 58 -4.56 -3.60 23.89
CA GLU A 58 -4.39 -2.87 25.16
C GLU A 58 -5.67 -2.77 26.02
N LYS A 59 -6.83 -3.25 25.54
CA LYS A 59 -8.07 -3.29 26.34
C LYS A 59 -8.34 -4.65 26.96
N GLU A 60 -7.34 -5.23 27.63
CA GLU A 60 -7.59 -6.33 28.57
C GLU A 60 -6.55 -6.39 29.70
N VAL A 61 -6.21 -5.24 30.31
CA VAL A 61 -5.68 -5.23 31.69
C VAL A 61 -6.18 -3.97 32.40
N SER A 62 -7.33 -4.08 33.06
CA SER A 62 -7.52 -3.80 34.50
C SER A 62 -8.98 -3.56 34.85
#